data_AF-A0A9N9AUS1-F1
#
_entry.id   AF-A0A9N9AUS1-F1
#
_cell.length_a   1.000
_cell.length_b   1.000
_cell.length_c   1.000
_cell.angle_alpha   90.00
_cell.angle_beta   90.00
_cell.angle_gamma   90.00
#
_symmetry.space_group_name_H-M   'P 1'
#
loop_
_entity.id
_entity.type
_entity.pdbx_description
1 polymer ?
#
loop_
_entity_poly.entity_id
_entity_poly.type
_entity_poly.pdbx_seq_one_letter_code
_entity_poly.pdbx_strand_id
1 'polypeptide(L)'
;MDVVKAVQNYIYKMVNEVSGMKVLLLDNETTPIISNVMTQSALLTHETYLVDRIDNRKRDKMRHLRCICFLRPTSETIQLLVEELREPCYGDYYL
;
A
#
# COMPACT_ATOMS: atom_id res chain seq x y z
N MET A 1 -13.44 -20.00 -12.68
CA MET A 1 -12.21 -19.25 -12.37
C MET A 1 -12.61 -18.04 -11.54
N ASP A 2 -12.15 -17.95 -10.28
CA ASP A 2 -12.54 -16.88 -9.35
C ASP A 2 -11.46 -15.80 -9.33
N VAL A 3 -11.72 -14.68 -10.02
CA VAL A 3 -10.75 -13.59 -10.20
C VAL A 3 -10.57 -12.81 -8.90
N VAL A 4 -11.61 -12.68 -8.07
CA VAL A 4 -11.53 -11.98 -6.78
C VAL A 4 -10.56 -12.71 -5.87
N LYS A 5 -10.67 -14.03 -5.76
CA LYS A 5 -9.71 -14.84 -4.99
C LYS A 5 -8.28 -14.74 -5.52
N ALA A 6 -8.11 -14.68 -6.83
CA ALA A 6 -6.78 -14.52 -7.42
C ALA A 6 -6.13 -13.19 -7.00
N VAL A 7 -6.87 -12.08 -7.05
CA VAL A 7 -6.37 -10.76 -6.60
C VAL A 7 -6.12 -10.75 -5.10
N GLN A 8 -7.05 -11.31 -4.30
CA GLN A 8 -6.86 -11.44 -2.85
C GLN A 8 -5.57 -12.20 -2.50
N ASN A 9 -5.25 -13.29 -3.21
CA ASN A 9 -4.02 -14.04 -2.96
C ASN A 9 -2.75 -13.21 -3.19
N TYR A 10 -2.72 -12.35 -4.22
CA TYR A 10 -1.58 -11.44 -4.43
C TYR A 10 -1.47 -10.41 -3.31
N ILE A 11 -2.60 -9.86 -2.86
CA ILE A 11 -2.61 -8.89 -1.76
C ILE A 11 -2.16 -9.54 -0.45
N TYR A 12 -2.67 -10.73 -0.13
CA TYR A 12 -2.24 -11.49 1.04
C TYR A 12 -0.75 -11.80 0.99
N LYS A 13 -0.21 -12.15 -0.18
CA LYS A 13 1.23 -12.35 -0.34
C LYS A 13 2.01 -11.07 0.00
N MET A 14 1.64 -9.93 -0.58
CA MET A 14 2.30 -8.64 -0.33
C MET A 14 2.27 -8.25 1.17
N VAL A 15 1.12 -8.40 1.83
CA VAL A 15 0.95 -8.00 3.23
C VAL A 15 1.61 -8.99 4.21
N ASN A 16 1.69 -10.27 3.86
CA ASN A 16 2.28 -11.29 4.73
C ASN A 16 3.81 -11.41 4.61
N GLU A 17 4.40 -10.99 3.48
CA GLU A 17 5.87 -10.94 3.33
C GLU A 17 6.52 -9.91 4.25
N VAL A 18 5.76 -8.88 4.65
CA VAL A 18 6.22 -7.83 5.57
C VAL A 18 5.68 -8.12 6.96
N SER A 19 6.52 -8.07 8.00
CA SER A 19 6.09 -8.20 9.39
C SER A 19 5.95 -6.84 10.10
N GLY A 20 5.19 -6.76 11.19
CA GLY A 20 5.11 -5.55 12.02
C GLY A 20 4.10 -4.52 11.53
N MET A 21 4.16 -3.29 12.05
CA MET A 21 3.15 -2.27 11.74
C MET A 21 3.30 -1.73 10.32
N LYS A 22 2.26 -1.92 9.49
CA LYS A 22 2.29 -1.60 8.06
C LYS A 22 1.34 -0.47 7.68
N VAL A 23 1.73 0.25 6.65
CA VAL A 23 0.91 1.18 5.87
C VAL A 23 0.79 0.61 4.45
N LEU A 24 -0.43 0.57 3.91
CA LEU A 24 -0.67 0.27 2.51
C LEU A 24 -0.83 1.59 1.73
N LEU A 25 0.12 1.87 0.86
CA LEU A 25 0.13 3.07 0.02
C LEU A 25 -0.38 2.73 -1.38
N LEU A 26 -1.41 3.44 -1.80
CA LEU A 26 -2.16 3.19 -3.03
C LEU A 26 -2.08 4.39 -3.99
N ASP A 27 -2.48 4.18 -5.23
CA ASP A 27 -2.74 5.25 -6.19
C ASP A 27 -4.22 5.30 -6.56
N ASN A 28 -4.55 6.17 -7.51
CA ASN A 28 -5.92 6.35 -7.97
C ASN A 28 -6.55 5.10 -8.60
N GLU A 29 -5.74 4.20 -9.17
CA GLU A 29 -6.19 2.99 -9.84
C GLU A 29 -6.20 1.77 -8.90
N THR A 30 -5.26 1.66 -7.96
CA THR A 30 -5.18 0.55 -7.03
C THR A 30 -6.12 0.71 -5.83
N THR A 31 -6.50 1.94 -5.49
CA THR A 31 -7.53 2.23 -4.47
C THR A 31 -8.86 1.51 -4.71
N PRO A 32 -9.51 1.60 -5.88
CA PRO A 32 -10.75 0.86 -6.13
C PRO A 32 -10.55 -0.65 -6.20
N ILE A 33 -9.37 -1.14 -6.62
CA ILE A 33 -9.07 -2.58 -6.62
C ILE A 33 -9.10 -3.11 -5.19
N ILE A 34 -8.33 -2.50 -4.28
CA ILE A 34 -8.29 -2.88 -2.87
C ILE A 34 -9.68 -2.78 -2.23
N SER A 35 -10.40 -1.70 -2.51
CA SER A 35 -11.72 -1.45 -1.91
C SER A 35 -12.78 -2.49 -2.31
N ASN A 36 -12.64 -3.10 -3.49
CA ASN A 36 -13.58 -4.13 -3.97
C ASN A 36 -13.22 -5.55 -3.53
N VAL A 37 -11.94 -5.83 -3.27
CA VAL A 37 -11.46 -7.20 -3.02
C VAL A 37 -11.09 -7.46 -1.56
N MET A 38 -10.87 -6.42 -0.76
CA MET A 38 -10.45 -6.51 0.63
C MET A 38 -11.31 -5.61 1.52
N THR A 39 -11.53 -6.05 2.75
CA THR A 39 -12.12 -5.20 3.80
C THR A 39 -11.03 -4.59 4.66
N GLN A 40 -11.32 -3.45 5.30
CA GLN A 40 -10.40 -2.87 6.27
C GLN A 40 -10.11 -3.84 7.43
N SER A 41 -11.11 -4.60 7.90
CA SER A 41 -10.91 -5.61 8.95
C SER A 41 -9.94 -6.72 8.53
N ALA A 42 -9.97 -7.14 7.27
CA ALA A 42 -9.03 -8.13 6.74
C ALA A 42 -7.59 -7.58 6.72
N LEU A 43 -7.41 -6.33 6.29
CA LEU A 43 -6.11 -5.64 6.31
C LEU A 43 -5.56 -5.48 7.74
N LEU A 44 -6.42 -5.08 8.68
CA LEU A 44 -6.06 -4.94 10.10
C LEU A 44 -5.59 -6.26 10.72
N THR A 45 -6.23 -7.38 10.35
CA THR A 45 -5.84 -8.72 10.80
C THR A 45 -4.42 -9.08 10.36
N HIS A 46 -3.88 -8.41 9.34
CA HIS A 46 -2.51 -8.61 8.84
C HIS A 46 -1.62 -7.41 9.15
N GLU A 47 -1.87 -6.73 10.28
CA GLU A 47 -1.05 -5.63 10.82
C GLU A 47 -0.94 -4.42 9.87
N THR A 48 -1.88 -4.28 8.92
CA THR A 48 -1.99 -3.10 8.05
C THR A 48 -2.98 -2.13 8.66
N TYR A 49 -2.46 -1.13 9.38
CA TYR A 49 -3.26 -0.21 10.19
C TYR A 49 -3.70 1.03 9.43
N LEU A 50 -2.94 1.42 8.41
CA LEU A 50 -3.19 2.61 7.64
C LEU A 50 -3.27 2.26 6.16
N VAL A 51 -4.25 2.86 5.49
CA VAL A 51 -4.37 2.87 4.04
C VAL A 51 -4.39 4.32 3.62
N ASP A 52 -3.48 4.71 2.75
CA ASP A 52 -3.36 6.09 2.27
C ASP A 52 -3.03 6.10 0.78
N ARG A 53 -3.08 7.28 0.17
CA ARG A 53 -2.75 7.45 -1.24
C ARG A 53 -1.43 8.20 -1.41
N ILE A 54 -0.67 7.82 -2.44
CA ILE A 54 0.62 8.41 -2.76
C ILE A 54 0.53 9.89 -3.17
N ASP A 55 -0.61 10.31 -3.72
CA ASP A 55 -0.90 11.71 -4.07
C ASP A 55 -1.27 12.58 -2.87
N ASN A 56 -1.55 11.99 -1.70
CA ASN A 56 -1.77 12.74 -0.46
C ASN A 56 -0.43 13.31 0.05
N ARG A 57 -0.23 14.63 -0.10
CA ARG A 57 0.99 15.31 0.36
C ARG A 57 1.01 15.65 1.86
N LYS A 58 -0.10 15.46 2.57
CA LYS A 58 -0.24 15.81 3.99
C LYS A 58 -0.02 14.61 4.91
N ARG A 59 0.76 13.62 4.46
CA ARG A 59 1.04 12.39 5.20
C ARG A 59 2.04 12.67 6.33
N ASP A 60 1.70 12.23 7.53
CA ASP A 60 2.57 12.34 8.69
C ASP A 60 3.81 11.44 8.57
N LYS A 61 4.95 11.92 9.07
CA LYS A 61 6.20 11.14 9.09
C LYS A 61 6.14 10.11 10.23
N MET A 62 5.98 8.84 9.86
CA MET A 62 5.83 7.71 10.78
C MET A 62 6.89 6.64 10.47
N ARG A 63 8.15 6.95 10.82
CA ARG A 63 9.32 6.11 10.49
C ARG A 63 9.35 4.71 11.13
N HIS A 64 8.48 4.46 12.10
CA HIS A 64 8.32 3.13 12.72
C HIS A 64 7.41 2.20 11.90
N LEU A 65 6.75 2.72 10.86
CA LEU A 65 5.87 1.96 9.98
C LEU A 65 6.62 1.50 8.74
N ARG A 66 6.24 0.32 8.26
CA ARG A 66 6.68 -0.25 6.99
C ARG A 66 5.64 0.04 5.91
N CYS A 67 6.07 0.62 4.80
CA CYS A 67 5.18 0.99 3.71
C CYS A 67 5.17 -0.10 2.65
N ILE A 68 3.98 -0.61 2.33
CA ILE A 68 3.73 -1.49 1.18
C ILE A 68 3.11 -0.62 0.10
N CYS A 69 3.81 -0.45 -1.03
CA CYS A 69 3.34 0.33 -2.17
C CYS A 69 2.65 -0.61 -3.16
N PHE A 70 1.32 -0.57 -3.21
CA PHE A 70 0.57 -1.25 -4.27
C PHE A 70 0.14 -0.21 -5.30
N LEU A 71 0.94 -0.10 -6.37
CA LEU A 71 0.89 1.01 -7.32
C LEU A 71 0.92 0.48 -8.77
N ARG A 72 0.28 1.21 -9.68
CA ARG A 72 0.40 1.03 -11.12
C ARG A 72 1.65 1.76 -11.62
N PRO A 73 2.49 1.12 -12.46
CA PRO A 73 3.73 1.73 -12.97
C PRO A 73 3.45 2.74 -14.10
N THR A 74 2.68 3.77 -13.80
CA THR A 74 2.46 4.92 -14.70
C THR A 74 3.54 5.99 -14.46
N SER A 75 3.81 6.82 -15.45
CA SER A 75 4.80 7.89 -15.31
C SER A 75 4.49 8.84 -14.14
N GLU A 76 3.22 9.14 -13.93
CA GLU A 76 2.75 9.97 -12.81
C GLU A 76 3.02 9.30 -11.46
N THR A 77 2.60 8.03 -11.31
CA THR A 77 2.76 7.31 -10.03
C THR A 77 4.24 7.06 -9.71
N ILE A 78 5.06 6.76 -10.72
CA ILE A 78 6.51 6.63 -10.55
C ILE A 78 7.12 7.95 -10.11
N GLN A 79 6.70 9.09 -10.67
CA GLN A 79 7.19 10.40 -10.26
C GLN A 79 6.84 10.70 -8.80
N LEU A 80 5.60 10.41 -8.39
CA LEU A 80 5.17 10.55 -6.99
C LEU A 80 5.96 9.64 -6.05
N LEU A 81 6.27 8.42 -6.48
CA LEU A 81 7.10 7.48 -5.72
C LEU A 81 8.56 7.94 -5.60
N VAL A 82 9.14 8.50 -6.67
CA VAL A 82 10.48 9.08 -6.62
C VAL A 82 10.54 10.24 -5.62
N GLU A 83 9.52 11.08 -5.59
CA GLU A 83 9.42 12.18 -4.63
C GLU A 83 9.24 11.68 -3.20
N GLU A 84 8.41 10.65 -2.99
CA GLU A 84 8.26 9.97 -1.70
C GLU A 84 9.60 9.40 -1.21
N LEU A 85 10.35 8.71 -2.06
CA LEU A 85 11.62 8.09 -1.67
C LEU A 85 12.75 9.10 -1.44
N ARG A 86 12.65 10.32 -2.00
CA ARG A 86 13.59 11.41 -1.71
C ARG A 86 13.40 11.99 -0.31
N GLU A 87 12.16 12.08 0.16
CA GLU A 87 11.83 12.54 1.50
C GLU A 87 10.87 11.56 2.20
N PRO A 88 11.37 10.40 2.63
CA PRO A 88 10.51 9.29 3.06
C PRO A 88 9.71 9.61 4.33
N CYS A 89 8.40 9.38 4.25
CA CYS A 89 7.49 9.43 5.40
C CYS A 89 7.59 8.18 6.28
N TYR A 90 7.97 7.03 5.72
CA TYR A 90 8.00 5.73 6.41
C TYR A 90 9.44 5.19 6.56
N GLY A 91 9.61 4.14 7.37
CA GLY A 91 10.94 3.59 7.67
C GLY A 91 11.50 2.72 6.55
N ASP A 92 10.67 1.79 6.08
CA ASP A 92 10.99 0.84 5.00
C ASP A 92 9.92 0.92 3.91
N TYR A 93 10.30 0.64 2.67
CA TYR A 93 9.40 0.60 1.51
C TYR A 93 9.52 -0.73 0.79
N TYR A 94 8.37 -1.35 0.55
CA TYR A 94 8.20 -2.58 -0.22
C TYR A 94 7.41 -2.20 -1.48
N LEU A 95 8.02 -2.37 -2.65
CA LEU A 95 7.50 -1.96 -3.95
C LEU A 95 7.04 -3.16 -4.78
#